data_AF-A0A972ZXH9-F1
#
_entry.id   AF-A0A972ZXH9-F1
#
_cell.length_a   1.000
_cell.length_b   1.000
_cell.length_c   1.000
_cell.angle_alpha   90.00
_cell.angle_beta   90.00
_cell.angle_gamma   90.00
#
_symmetry.space_group_name_H-M   'P 1'
#
loop_
_entity.id
_entity.type
_entity.pdbx_description
1 polymer ?
#
loop_
_entity_poly.entity_id
_entity_poly.type
_entity_poly.pdbx_seq_one_letter_code
_entity_poly.pdbx_strand_id
1 'polypeptide(L)'
;MGSLDPWSLAWIGHNLWNMPGGIGALIGSLIGFMALYYVTHQGYKHVKEAQKHQAELERTAVVERLEWEQQCLAAGLNGELRAVRTHCEAQIDFLRESVPHFSAAIGQGKEYSVELSPFSQGAFYKSNAGNLGTLGADLAGEVTSIYEMLAYWQYDFDNLKKFTPETIVANLPKAAKNIENFMPAFTSAIRRLEAIEKGLPDPGTSYTRDNDGSE
;
A
#
# COMPACT_ATOMS: atom_id res chain seq x y z
N MET A 1 -39.49 20.83 27.71
CA MET A 1 -39.66 22.21 27.19
C MET A 1 -41.13 22.54 27.31
N GLY A 2 -41.50 23.43 28.23
CA GLY A 2 -42.88 23.90 28.34
C GLY A 2 -43.18 24.88 27.21
N SER A 3 -44.24 24.63 26.43
CA SER A 3 -44.73 25.60 25.46
C SER A 3 -45.21 26.84 26.22
N LEU A 4 -44.63 28.00 25.93
CA LEU A 4 -45.16 29.27 26.42
C LEU A 4 -46.56 29.48 25.80
N ASP A 5 -47.57 29.58 26.64
CA ASP A 5 -48.97 29.77 26.24
C ASP A 5 -49.10 31.14 25.53
N PRO A 6 -49.70 31.23 24.33
CA PRO A 6 -49.93 32.51 23.64
C PRO A 6 -50.63 33.58 24.51
N TRP A 7 -51.43 33.19 25.51
CA TRP A 7 -52.04 34.12 26.45
C TRP A 7 -51.05 34.80 27.39
N SER A 8 -49.97 34.09 27.76
CA SER A 8 -48.91 34.63 28.62
C SER A 8 -48.05 35.67 27.89
N LEU A 9 -47.83 35.49 26.58
CA LEU A 9 -47.13 36.45 25.73
C LEU A 9 -47.95 37.73 25.50
N ALA A 10 -49.27 37.60 25.33
CA ALA A 10 -50.18 38.74 25.18
C ALA A 10 -50.26 39.59 26.47
N TRP A 11 -50.26 38.95 27.64
CA TRP A 11 -50.27 39.64 28.94
C TRP A 11 -48.96 40.41 29.21
N ILE A 12 -47.81 39.84 28.86
CA ILE A 12 -46.51 40.51 28.95
C ILE A 12 -46.44 41.71 28.01
N GLY A 13 -46.93 41.57 26.77
CA GLY A 13 -47.00 42.67 25.81
C GLY A 13 -47.87 43.84 26.28
N HIS A 14 -49.04 43.56 26.86
CA HIS A 14 -49.97 44.58 27.34
C HIS A 14 -49.42 45.34 28.56
N ASN A 15 -48.68 44.69 29.46
CA ASN A 15 -48.07 45.35 30.62
C ASN A 15 -46.80 46.15 30.29
N LEU A 16 -46.02 45.72 29.29
CA LEU A 16 -44.86 46.46 28.78
C LEU A 16 -45.26 47.78 28.11
N TRP A 17 -46.43 47.83 27.47
CA TRP A 17 -46.94 49.02 26.78
C TRP A 17 -47.40 50.13 27.74
N ASN A 18 -47.80 49.77 28.97
CA ASN A 18 -48.29 50.70 29.99
C ASN A 18 -47.19 51.21 30.95
N MET A 19 -45.93 50.79 30.76
CA MET A 19 -44.79 51.31 31.52
C MET A 19 -44.29 52.64 30.93
N PRO A 20 -43.70 53.54 31.74
CA PRO A 20 -43.05 54.76 31.24
C PRO A 20 -42.09 54.39 30.11
N GLY A 21 -42.19 55.05 28.95
CA GLY A 21 -41.57 54.59 27.69
C GLY A 21 -40.07 54.25 27.76
N GLY A 22 -39.32 54.84 28.68
CA GLY A 22 -37.91 54.49 28.91
C GLY A 22 -37.68 53.13 29.57
N ILE A 23 -38.57 52.68 30.48
CA ILE A 23 -38.43 51.41 31.22
C ILE A 23 -38.90 50.23 30.36
N GLY A 24 -40.01 50.39 29.63
CA GLY A 24 -40.51 49.39 28.69
C GLY A 24 -39.51 49.10 27.57
N ALA A 25 -38.86 50.14 27.04
CA ALA A 25 -37.80 49.99 26.04
C ALA A 25 -36.55 49.28 26.59
N LEU A 26 -36.16 49.55 27.84
CA LEU A 26 -35.04 48.86 28.50
C LEU A 26 -35.32 47.36 28.67
N ILE A 27 -36.50 46.99 29.19
CA ILE A 27 -36.87 45.58 29.38
C ILE A 27 -36.99 44.85 28.03
N GLY A 28 -37.61 45.50 27.04
CA GLY A 28 -37.69 44.96 25.67
C GLY A 28 -36.31 44.74 25.05
N SER A 29 -35.38 45.69 25.23
CA SER A 29 -34.00 45.56 24.75
C SER A 29 -33.24 44.42 25.45
N LEU A 30 -33.42 44.25 26.76
CA LEU A 30 -32.78 43.21 27.55
C LEU A 30 -33.26 41.82 27.11
N ILE A 31 -34.57 41.65 26.91
CA ILE A 31 -35.16 40.41 26.39
C ILE A 31 -34.65 40.13 24.97
N GLY A 32 -34.61 41.16 24.11
CA GLY A 32 -34.05 41.07 22.76
C GLY A 32 -32.59 40.61 22.76
N PHE A 33 -31.73 41.22 23.59
CA PHE A 33 -30.33 40.84 23.73
C PHE A 33 -30.16 39.42 24.29
N MET A 34 -30.97 39.02 25.28
CA MET A 34 -30.93 37.65 25.83
C MET A 34 -31.33 36.61 24.79
N ALA A 35 -32.36 36.89 23.99
CA ALA A 35 -32.76 36.01 22.90
C ALA A 35 -31.67 35.89 21.82
N LEU A 36 -31.06 37.02 21.46
CA LEU A 36 -29.96 37.06 20.48
C LEU A 36 -28.71 36.34 20.99
N TYR A 37 -28.39 36.49 22.28
CA TYR A 37 -27.31 35.76 22.95
C TYR A 37 -27.57 34.25 22.95
N TYR A 38 -28.81 33.83 23.27
CA TYR A 38 -29.16 32.41 23.27
C TYR A 38 -29.05 31.79 21.86
N VAL A 39 -29.58 32.48 20.84
CA VAL A 39 -29.51 32.02 19.44
C VAL A 39 -28.07 31.96 18.94
N THR A 40 -27.26 32.98 19.23
CA THR A 40 -25.84 32.98 18.86
C THR A 40 -25.07 31.87 19.58
N HIS A 41 -25.32 31.63 20.86
CA HIS A 41 -24.65 30.57 21.63
C HIS A 41 -25.00 29.17 21.11
N GLN A 42 -26.28 28.93 20.77
CA GLN A 42 -26.71 27.68 20.13
C GLN A 42 -26.08 27.52 18.74
N GLY A 43 -26.05 28.59 17.94
CA GLY A 43 -25.38 28.61 16.64
C GLY A 43 -23.88 28.27 16.73
N TYR A 44 -23.15 28.88 17.67
CA TYR A 44 -21.74 28.58 17.93
C TYR A 44 -21.52 27.12 18.33
N LYS A 45 -22.43 26.54 19.12
CA LYS A 45 -22.35 25.12 19.50
C LYS A 45 -22.46 24.22 18.28
N HIS A 46 -23.44 24.47 17.40
CA HIS A 46 -23.59 23.71 16.15
C HIS A 46 -22.41 23.87 15.19
N VAL A 47 -21.86 25.09 15.07
CA VAL A 47 -20.65 25.33 14.25
C VAL A 47 -19.46 24.53 14.79
N LYS A 48 -19.28 24.49 16.12
CA LYS A 48 -18.21 23.72 16.75
C LYS A 48 -18.38 22.21 16.56
N GLU A 49 -19.61 21.71 16.63
CA GLU A 49 -19.92 20.30 16.34
C GLU A 49 -19.69 19.97 14.86
N ALA A 50 -20.10 20.84 13.94
CA ALA A 50 -19.85 20.68 12.50
C ALA A 50 -18.35 20.67 12.17
N GLN A 51 -17.55 21.55 12.76
CA GLN A 51 -16.09 21.56 12.58
C GLN A 51 -15.43 20.28 13.08
N LYS A 52 -15.87 19.74 14.22
CA LYS A 52 -15.37 18.45 14.72
C LYS A 52 -15.72 17.31 13.78
N HIS A 53 -16.97 17.25 13.33
CA HIS A 53 -17.41 16.21 12.42
C HIS A 53 -16.67 16.28 11.09
N GLN A 54 -16.43 17.48 10.57
CA GLN A 54 -15.64 17.68 9.36
C GLN A 54 -14.19 17.23 9.54
N ALA A 55 -13.56 17.53 10.67
CA ALA A 55 -12.21 17.06 10.97
C ALA A 55 -12.13 15.53 11.13
N GLU A 56 -13.17 14.89 11.66
CA GLU A 56 -13.27 13.43 11.72
C GLU A 56 -13.42 12.81 10.33
N LEU A 57 -14.28 13.39 9.48
CA LEU A 57 -14.44 12.96 8.08
C LEU A 57 -13.13 13.09 7.29
N GLU A 58 -12.41 14.20 7.46
CA GLU A 58 -11.11 14.42 6.82
C GLU A 58 -10.07 13.38 7.28
N ARG A 59 -10.04 13.04 8.57
CA ARG A 59 -9.16 11.98 9.09
C ARG A 59 -9.49 10.62 8.48
N THR A 60 -10.76 10.24 8.47
CA THR A 60 -11.20 8.96 7.87
C THR A 60 -10.86 8.91 6.39
N ALA A 61 -11.13 9.98 5.64
CA ALA A 61 -10.81 10.05 4.21
C ALA A 61 -9.30 9.92 3.94
N VAL A 62 -8.45 10.47 4.81
CA VAL A 62 -6.98 10.30 4.71
C VAL A 62 -6.59 8.85 4.95
N VAL A 63 -7.16 8.18 5.95
CA VAL A 63 -6.88 6.77 6.25
C VAL A 63 -7.33 5.86 5.11
N GLU A 64 -8.56 6.01 4.64
CA GLU A 64 -9.10 5.23 3.51
C GLU A 64 -8.26 5.43 2.25
N ARG A 65 -7.80 6.66 2.00
CA ARG A 65 -6.93 6.95 0.86
C ARG A 65 -5.59 6.24 0.98
N LEU A 66 -4.97 6.23 2.17
CA LEU A 66 -3.69 5.54 2.39
C LEU A 66 -3.84 4.02 2.23
N GLU A 67 -4.94 3.45 2.75
CA GLU A 67 -5.26 2.03 2.56
C GLU A 67 -5.44 1.68 1.09
N TRP A 68 -6.16 2.51 0.35
CA TRP A 68 -6.34 2.34 -1.09
C TRP A 68 -5.02 2.43 -1.87
N GLU A 69 -4.18 3.42 -1.56
CA GLU A 69 -2.86 3.58 -2.17
C GLU A 69 -1.97 2.37 -1.89
N GLN A 70 -2.00 1.84 -0.65
CA GLN A 70 -1.28 0.63 -0.26
C GLN A 70 -1.78 -0.60 -1.02
N GLN A 71 -3.10 -0.78 -1.15
CA GLN A 71 -3.68 -1.90 -1.91
C GLN A 71 -3.34 -1.84 -3.40
N CYS A 72 -3.40 -0.65 -4.01
CA CYS A 72 -3.02 -0.45 -5.40
C CYS A 72 -1.53 -0.75 -5.64
N LEU A 73 -0.66 -0.31 -4.73
CA LEU A 73 0.77 -0.62 -4.78
C LEU A 73 1.00 -2.13 -4.66
N ALA A 74 0.33 -2.77 -3.70
CA ALA A 74 0.44 -4.21 -3.48
C ALA A 74 -0.03 -5.02 -4.71
N ALA A 75 -1.17 -4.65 -5.30
CA ALA A 75 -1.71 -5.30 -6.50
C ALA A 75 -0.76 -5.17 -7.70
N GLY A 76 -0.20 -3.98 -7.93
CA GLY A 76 0.73 -3.75 -9.03
C GLY A 76 2.04 -4.55 -8.86
N LEU A 77 2.61 -4.56 -7.66
CA LEU A 77 3.79 -5.38 -7.35
C LEU A 77 3.49 -6.87 -7.39
N ASN A 78 2.32 -7.32 -6.94
CA ASN A 78 1.90 -8.71 -7.00
C ASN A 78 1.85 -9.21 -8.46
N GLY A 79 1.20 -8.44 -9.34
CA GLY A 79 1.15 -8.75 -10.77
C GLY A 79 2.52 -8.82 -11.42
N GLU A 80 3.39 -7.84 -11.11
CA GLU A 80 4.75 -7.81 -11.65
C GLU A 80 5.62 -8.97 -11.13
N LEU A 81 5.62 -9.22 -9.81
CA LEU A 81 6.38 -10.32 -9.21
C LEU A 81 5.91 -11.69 -9.70
N ARG A 82 4.60 -11.88 -9.93
CA ARG A 82 4.08 -13.12 -10.55
C ARG A 82 4.63 -13.31 -11.96
N ALA A 83 4.61 -12.25 -12.78
CA ALA A 83 5.14 -12.31 -14.14
C ALA A 83 6.64 -12.63 -14.14
N VAL A 84 7.40 -11.98 -13.25
CA VAL A 84 8.84 -12.25 -13.09
C VAL A 84 9.10 -13.67 -12.61
N ARG A 85 8.34 -14.16 -11.61
CA ARG A 85 8.45 -15.54 -11.11
C ARG A 85 8.22 -16.55 -12.23
N THR A 86 7.18 -16.38 -13.04
CA THR A 86 6.92 -17.25 -14.19
C THR A 86 8.03 -17.18 -15.24
N HIS A 87 8.63 -16.00 -15.45
CA HIS A 87 9.79 -15.87 -16.32
C HIS A 87 11.01 -16.64 -15.78
N CYS A 88 11.28 -16.55 -14.48
CA CYS A 88 12.34 -17.30 -13.82
C CYS A 88 12.10 -18.82 -13.92
N GLU A 89 10.88 -19.29 -13.73
CA GLU A 89 10.50 -20.71 -13.91
C GLU A 89 10.81 -21.17 -15.36
N ALA A 90 10.34 -20.42 -16.36
CA ALA A 90 10.62 -20.73 -17.76
C ALA A 90 12.13 -20.72 -18.08
N GLN A 91 12.90 -19.83 -17.43
CA GLN A 91 14.34 -19.75 -17.62
C GLN A 91 15.07 -20.92 -16.95
N ILE A 92 14.62 -21.39 -15.78
CA ILE A 92 15.14 -22.62 -15.16
C ILE A 92 14.94 -23.80 -16.11
N ASP A 93 13.75 -23.95 -16.67
CA ASP A 93 13.43 -25.05 -17.58
C ASP A 93 14.28 -24.98 -18.86
N PHE A 94 14.40 -23.79 -19.46
CA PHE A 94 15.29 -23.55 -20.59
C PHE A 94 16.74 -23.92 -20.27
N LEU A 95 17.26 -23.51 -19.11
CA LEU A 95 18.63 -23.82 -18.70
C LEU A 95 18.86 -25.32 -18.52
N ARG A 96 17.89 -26.03 -17.91
CA ARG A 96 17.95 -27.48 -17.70
C ARG A 96 17.97 -28.25 -19.02
N GLU A 97 17.11 -27.87 -19.96
CA GLU A 97 17.04 -28.50 -21.29
C GLU A 97 18.29 -28.18 -22.13
N SER A 98 18.85 -26.98 -21.99
CA SER A 98 19.95 -26.55 -22.85
C SER A 98 21.30 -27.18 -22.48
N VAL A 99 21.55 -27.51 -21.21
CA VAL A 99 22.82 -28.11 -20.75
C VAL A 99 23.27 -29.35 -21.55
N PRO A 100 22.43 -30.37 -21.80
CA PRO A 100 22.83 -31.53 -22.61
C PRO A 100 23.10 -31.14 -24.08
N HIS A 101 22.34 -30.21 -24.64
CA HIS A 101 22.56 -29.72 -26.01
C HIS A 101 23.89 -28.97 -26.14
N PHE A 102 24.23 -28.12 -25.17
CA PHE A 102 25.51 -27.44 -25.10
C PHE A 102 26.68 -28.40 -24.95
N SER A 103 26.55 -29.40 -24.07
CA SER A 103 27.58 -30.42 -23.85
C SER A 103 27.89 -31.20 -25.13
N ALA A 104 26.87 -31.54 -25.92
CA ALA A 104 27.04 -32.23 -27.20
C ALA A 104 27.66 -31.33 -28.28
N ALA A 105 27.31 -30.04 -28.32
CA ALA A 105 27.81 -29.08 -29.30
C ALA A 105 29.29 -28.73 -29.10
N ILE A 106 29.74 -28.60 -27.85
CA ILE A 106 31.16 -28.38 -27.51
C ILE A 106 32.02 -29.55 -27.99
N GLY A 107 31.54 -30.79 -27.80
CA GLY A 107 32.21 -31.97 -28.33
C GLY A 107 32.35 -32.02 -29.86
N GLN A 108 31.61 -31.17 -30.58
CA GLN A 108 31.66 -31.02 -32.04
C GLN A 108 32.42 -29.77 -32.52
N GLY A 109 32.98 -28.96 -31.62
CA GLY A 109 33.76 -27.77 -31.97
C GLY A 109 32.95 -26.64 -32.62
N LYS A 110 31.63 -26.60 -32.41
CA LYS A 110 30.78 -25.51 -32.93
C LYS A 110 30.77 -24.33 -31.95
N GLU A 111 31.01 -23.13 -32.46
CA GLU A 111 30.73 -21.89 -31.70
C GLU A 111 29.23 -21.79 -31.42
N TYR A 112 28.88 -21.48 -30.18
CA TYR A 112 27.50 -21.32 -29.76
C TYR A 112 27.34 -20.04 -28.95
N SER A 113 26.34 -19.23 -29.31
CA SER A 113 25.96 -18.04 -28.54
C SER A 113 24.67 -18.36 -27.78
N VAL A 114 24.70 -18.24 -26.45
CA VAL A 114 23.47 -18.36 -25.64
C VAL A 114 22.78 -17.01 -25.63
N GLU A 115 21.68 -16.87 -26.36
CA GLU A 115 20.78 -15.74 -26.18
C GLU A 115 19.84 -16.03 -25.01
N LEU A 116 20.25 -15.59 -23.82
CA LEU A 116 19.38 -15.61 -22.66
C LEU A 116 18.45 -14.40 -22.71
N SER A 117 17.16 -14.63 -22.46
CA SER A 117 16.21 -13.54 -22.28
C SER A 117 16.64 -12.69 -21.08
N PRO A 118 16.65 -11.35 -21.21
CA PRO A 118 16.94 -10.48 -20.08
C PRO A 118 15.87 -10.61 -19.00
N PHE A 119 16.27 -10.57 -17.74
CA PHE A 119 15.35 -10.47 -16.62
C PHE A 119 14.61 -9.13 -16.71
N SER A 120 13.28 -9.18 -16.61
CA SER A 120 12.46 -7.97 -16.51
C SER A 120 12.88 -7.19 -15.27
N GLN A 121 13.35 -5.95 -15.45
CA GLN A 121 13.86 -5.12 -14.37
C GLN A 121 12.76 -4.47 -13.49
N GLY A 122 11.51 -4.94 -13.62
CA GLY A 122 10.37 -4.45 -12.85
C GLY A 122 10.06 -2.96 -13.09
N ALA A 123 9.34 -2.66 -14.18
CA ALA A 123 9.00 -1.28 -14.52
C ALA A 123 8.09 -0.64 -13.46
N PHE A 124 7.17 -1.42 -12.89
CA PHE A 124 6.29 -0.98 -11.81
C PHE A 124 7.07 -0.76 -10.52
N TYR A 125 7.93 -1.70 -10.13
CA TYR A 125 8.82 -1.54 -8.97
C TYR A 125 9.66 -0.25 -9.08
N LYS A 126 10.32 -0.01 -10.21
CA LYS A 126 11.17 1.17 -10.40
C LYS A 126 10.40 2.49 -10.34
N SER A 127 9.19 2.53 -10.91
CA SER A 127 8.36 3.73 -10.88
C SER A 127 7.77 4.01 -9.50
N ASN A 128 7.70 3.00 -8.62
CA ASN A 128 7.08 3.10 -7.30
C ASN A 128 8.04 2.82 -6.13
N ALA A 129 9.36 2.75 -6.36
CA ALA A 129 10.33 2.39 -5.34
C ALA A 129 10.28 3.32 -4.11
N GLY A 130 10.01 4.62 -4.33
CA GLY A 130 9.85 5.60 -3.25
C GLY A 130 8.65 5.37 -2.33
N ASN A 131 7.67 4.59 -2.79
CA ASN A 131 6.43 4.31 -2.05
C ASN A 131 6.45 2.95 -1.34
N LEU A 132 7.50 2.15 -1.49
CA LEU A 132 7.56 0.80 -0.88
C LEU A 132 7.42 0.81 0.65
N GLY A 133 7.83 1.90 1.30
CA GLY A 133 7.69 2.05 2.75
C GLY A 133 6.24 1.94 3.25
N THR A 134 5.23 2.17 2.40
CA THR A 134 3.81 2.02 2.77
C THR A 134 3.40 0.57 2.98
N LEU A 135 4.17 -0.40 2.46
CA LEU A 135 3.93 -1.84 2.63
C LEU A 135 4.43 -2.38 3.98
N GLY A 136 5.17 -1.57 4.74
CA GLY A 136 5.89 -1.99 5.93
C GLY A 136 7.34 -2.40 5.62
N ALA A 137 8.24 -2.16 6.58
CA ALA A 137 9.69 -2.30 6.39
C ALA A 137 10.10 -3.72 5.95
N ASP A 138 9.50 -4.75 6.53
CA ASP A 138 9.87 -6.14 6.25
C ASP A 138 9.50 -6.55 4.82
N LEU A 139 8.27 -6.25 4.38
CA LEU A 139 7.83 -6.58 3.02
C LEU A 139 8.55 -5.72 1.98
N ALA A 140 8.77 -4.44 2.27
CA ALA A 140 9.55 -3.55 1.42
C ALA A 140 10.98 -4.08 1.21
N GLY A 141 11.63 -4.56 2.27
CA GLY A 141 12.95 -5.17 2.22
C GLY A 141 12.98 -6.47 1.40
N GLU A 142 11.97 -7.33 1.58
CA GLU A 142 11.84 -8.58 0.81
C GLU A 142 11.67 -8.31 -0.69
N VAL A 143 10.76 -7.41 -1.06
CA VAL A 143 10.54 -7.00 -2.46
C VAL A 143 11.81 -6.39 -3.06
N THR A 144 12.46 -5.47 -2.34
CA THR A 144 13.71 -4.83 -2.78
C THR A 144 14.81 -5.87 -3.01
N SER A 145 15.00 -6.80 -2.08
CA SER A 145 16.00 -7.87 -2.19
C SER A 145 15.78 -8.75 -3.42
N ILE A 146 14.51 -9.00 -3.79
CA ILE A 146 14.18 -9.76 -5.00
C ILE A 146 14.65 -9.01 -6.25
N TYR A 147 14.33 -7.71 -6.37
CA TYR A 147 14.73 -6.92 -7.54
C TYR A 147 16.24 -6.66 -7.61
N GLU A 148 16.92 -6.53 -6.47
CA GLU A 148 18.39 -6.46 -6.44
C GLU A 148 19.04 -7.76 -6.92
N MET A 149 18.52 -8.91 -6.48
CA MET A 149 19.02 -10.22 -6.94
C MET A 149 18.81 -10.40 -8.45
N LEU A 150 17.66 -9.98 -8.98
CA LEU A 150 17.39 -10.02 -10.42
C LEU A 150 18.37 -9.14 -11.22
N ALA A 151 18.69 -7.95 -10.70
CA ALA A 151 19.67 -7.07 -11.33
C ALA A 151 21.08 -7.68 -11.30
N TYR A 152 21.45 -8.34 -10.20
CA TYR A 152 22.72 -9.05 -10.07
C TYR A 152 22.82 -10.23 -11.06
N TRP A 153 21.76 -11.04 -11.18
CA TRP A 153 21.72 -12.11 -12.17
C TRP A 153 21.82 -11.60 -13.59
N GLN A 154 21.11 -10.52 -13.94
CA GLN A 154 21.22 -9.91 -15.26
C GLN A 154 22.69 -9.56 -15.60
N TYR A 155 23.40 -8.97 -14.64
CA TYR A 155 24.82 -8.64 -14.78
C TYR A 155 25.69 -9.89 -14.99
N ASP A 156 25.50 -10.92 -14.16
CA ASP A 156 26.25 -12.18 -14.28
C ASP A 156 25.98 -12.88 -15.62
N PHE A 157 24.75 -12.86 -16.10
CA PHE A 157 24.37 -13.42 -17.40
C PHE A 157 24.92 -12.64 -18.59
N ASP A 158 24.98 -11.32 -18.52
CA ASP A 158 25.62 -10.50 -19.55
C ASP A 158 27.14 -10.76 -19.61
N ASN A 159 27.76 -11.06 -18.47
CA ASN A 159 29.17 -11.46 -18.42
C ASN A 159 29.39 -12.92 -18.82
N LEU A 160 28.38 -13.79 -18.73
CA LEU A 160 28.49 -15.18 -19.14
C LEU A 160 28.89 -15.35 -20.61
N LYS A 161 28.50 -14.38 -21.46
CA LYS A 161 28.86 -14.31 -22.89
C LYS A 161 30.38 -14.17 -23.15
N LYS A 162 31.17 -13.84 -22.13
CA LYS A 162 32.63 -13.61 -22.24
C LYS A 162 33.46 -14.84 -21.85
N PHE A 163 32.83 -15.88 -21.31
CA PHE A 163 33.54 -17.10 -20.88
C PHE A 163 33.62 -18.15 -21.98
N THR A 164 34.55 -19.11 -21.81
CA THR A 164 34.67 -20.26 -22.70
C THR A 164 33.42 -21.15 -22.61
N PRO A 165 33.04 -21.84 -23.71
CA PRO A 165 31.88 -22.73 -23.73
C PRO A 165 31.90 -23.79 -22.61
N GLU A 166 33.07 -24.33 -22.27
CA GLU A 166 33.23 -25.31 -21.18
C GLU A 166 32.89 -24.71 -19.82
N THR A 167 33.29 -23.45 -19.60
CA THR A 167 32.99 -22.71 -18.38
C THR A 167 31.50 -22.39 -18.28
N ILE A 168 30.85 -22.10 -19.40
CA ILE A 168 29.40 -21.87 -19.45
C ILE A 168 28.66 -23.14 -19.03
N VAL A 169 28.96 -24.29 -19.66
CA VAL A 169 28.30 -25.57 -19.34
C VAL A 169 28.49 -25.98 -17.88
N ALA A 170 29.67 -25.75 -17.31
CA ALA A 170 29.92 -26.06 -15.90
C ALA A 170 29.14 -25.16 -14.93
N ASN A 171 28.78 -23.93 -15.34
CA ASN A 171 28.12 -22.94 -14.48
C ASN A 171 26.60 -22.84 -14.70
N LEU A 172 26.07 -23.24 -15.86
CA LEU A 172 24.62 -23.23 -16.14
C LEU A 172 23.78 -24.00 -15.10
N PRO A 173 24.17 -25.21 -14.65
CA PRO A 173 23.43 -25.92 -13.59
C PRO A 173 23.44 -25.18 -12.26
N LYS A 174 24.54 -24.48 -11.94
CA LYS A 174 24.63 -23.67 -10.72
C LYS A 174 23.72 -22.45 -10.81
N ALA A 175 23.66 -21.80 -11.97
CA ALA A 175 22.77 -20.68 -12.21
C ALA A 175 21.29 -21.09 -12.05
N ALA A 176 20.88 -22.21 -12.68
CA ALA A 176 19.52 -22.73 -12.52
C ALA A 176 19.17 -23.03 -11.06
N LYS A 177 20.09 -23.68 -10.32
CA LYS A 177 19.91 -23.96 -8.89
C LYS A 177 19.82 -22.70 -8.02
N ASN A 178 20.60 -21.67 -8.33
CA ASN A 178 20.56 -20.39 -7.62
C ASN A 178 19.19 -19.70 -7.81
N ILE A 179 18.66 -19.71 -9.03
CA ILE A 179 17.33 -19.14 -9.32
C ILE A 179 16.25 -19.95 -8.57
N GLU A 180 16.32 -21.29 -8.61
CA GLU A 180 15.39 -22.19 -7.93
C GLU A 180 15.37 -21.99 -6.42
N ASN A 181 16.53 -21.86 -5.78
CA ASN A 181 16.64 -21.60 -4.34
C ASN A 181 15.99 -20.28 -3.91
N PHE A 182 15.79 -19.35 -4.84
CA PHE A 182 15.21 -18.04 -4.58
C PHE A 182 13.70 -17.98 -4.88
N MET A 183 13.12 -19.01 -5.53
CA MET A 183 11.68 -19.11 -5.78
C MET A 183 10.80 -19.04 -4.52
N PRO A 184 11.20 -19.59 -3.35
CA PRO A 184 10.45 -19.40 -2.12
C PRO A 184 10.29 -17.94 -1.71
N ALA A 185 11.29 -17.08 -1.96
CA ALA A 185 11.22 -15.65 -1.65
C ALA A 185 10.16 -14.95 -2.52
N PHE A 186 10.08 -15.28 -3.82
CA PHE A 186 8.99 -14.81 -4.67
C PHE A 186 7.62 -15.23 -4.14
N THR A 187 7.46 -16.52 -3.81
CA THR A 187 6.18 -17.04 -3.30
C THR A 187 5.79 -16.38 -1.98
N SER A 188 6.75 -16.16 -1.09
CA SER A 188 6.56 -15.45 0.19
C SER A 188 6.07 -14.03 -0.06
N ALA A 189 6.81 -13.22 -0.82
CA ALA A 189 6.43 -11.84 -1.15
C ALA A 189 5.06 -11.74 -1.84
N ILE A 190 4.79 -12.62 -2.82
CA ILE A 190 3.50 -12.66 -3.54
C ILE A 190 2.33 -12.91 -2.58
N ARG A 191 2.46 -13.86 -1.65
CA ARG A 191 1.38 -14.17 -0.68
C ARG A 191 1.12 -13.00 0.27
N ARG A 192 2.16 -12.30 0.70
CA ARG A 192 2.04 -11.14 1.59
C ARG A 192 1.42 -9.94 0.87
N LEU A 193 1.83 -9.67 -0.36
CA LEU A 193 1.21 -8.65 -1.21
C LEU A 193 -0.26 -8.97 -1.51
N GLU A 194 -0.58 -10.24 -1.78
CA GLU A 194 -1.97 -10.69 -1.99
C GLU A 194 -2.84 -10.54 -0.72
N ALA A 195 -2.26 -10.72 0.47
CA ALA A 195 -2.96 -10.46 1.72
C ALA A 195 -3.30 -8.97 1.86
N ILE A 196 -2.34 -8.08 1.61
CA ILE A 196 -2.56 -6.62 1.65
C ILE A 196 -3.59 -6.20 0.61
N GLU A 197 -3.47 -6.68 -0.63
CA GLU A 197 -4.43 -6.41 -1.72
C GLU A 197 -5.87 -6.77 -1.32
N LYS A 198 -6.06 -7.87 -0.58
CA LYS A 198 -7.39 -8.34 -0.15
C LYS A 198 -7.84 -7.78 1.21
N GLY A 199 -7.03 -6.94 1.85
CA GLY A 199 -7.29 -6.47 3.22
C GLY A 199 -7.27 -7.59 4.27
N LEU A 200 -6.52 -8.67 4.01
CA LEU A 200 -6.33 -9.78 4.93
C LEU A 200 -5.08 -9.55 5.80
N PRO A 201 -5.02 -10.18 7.00
CA PRO A 201 -3.82 -10.15 7.81
C PRO A 201 -2.60 -10.71 7.05
N ASP A 202 -1.46 -10.02 7.16
CA ASP A 202 -0.19 -10.48 6.60
C ASP A 202 0.16 -11.87 7.18
N PRO A 203 0.36 -12.91 6.34
CA PRO A 203 0.72 -14.25 6.81
C PRO A 203 2.13 -14.31 7.43
N GLY A 204 2.92 -13.23 7.36
CA GLY A 204 4.28 -13.15 7.87
C GLY A 204 5.31 -13.76 6.93
N THR A 205 6.58 -13.62 7.30
CA THR A 205 7.69 -14.19 6.52
C THR A 205 7.70 -15.71 6.63
N SER A 206 7.88 -16.41 5.51
CA SER A 206 7.93 -17.88 5.46
C SER A 206 9.06 -18.52 6.29
N TYR A 207 10.02 -17.71 6.79
CA TYR A 207 11.21 -18.15 7.52
C TYR A 207 10.99 -18.53 8.99
N THR A 208 9.81 -18.30 9.56
CA THR A 208 9.58 -18.47 11.01
C THR A 208 9.00 -19.82 11.42
N ARG A 209 8.73 -20.76 10.50
CA ARG A 209 8.05 -22.02 10.89
C ARG A 209 8.96 -23.16 11.39
N ASP A 210 10.29 -23.03 11.27
CA ASP A 210 11.22 -24.11 11.63
C ASP A 210 11.96 -23.91 12.96
N ASN A 211 11.77 -22.78 13.67
CA ASN A 211 12.47 -22.50 14.94
C ASN A 211 11.62 -22.65 16.22
N ASP A 212 10.31 -22.90 16.12
CA ASP A 212 9.43 -23.06 17.30
C ASP A 212 9.07 -24.54 17.59
N GLY A 213 9.85 -25.49 17.05
CA GLY A 213 9.56 -26.93 17.09
C GLY A 213 10.49 -27.77 17.96
N SER A 214 11.24 -27.17 18.90
CA SER A 214 12.10 -27.91 19.83
C SER A 214 12.05 -27.32 21.23
N GLU A 215 10.95 -27.59 21.94
CA GLU A 215 10.92 -27.76 23.40
C GLU A 215 10.10 -29.01 23.75
#